data_AF-D3VC46-F1
#
_entry.id   AF-D3VC46-F1
#
_cell.length_a   1.000
_cell.length_b   1.000
_cell.length_c   1.000
_cell.angle_alpha   90.00
_cell.angle_beta   90.00
_cell.angle_gamma   90.00
#
_symmetry.space_group_name_H-M   'P 1'
#
loop_
_entity.id
_entity.type
_entity.pdbx_description
1 polymer ?
#
loop_
_entity_poly.entity_id
_entity_poly.type
_entity_poly.pdbx_seq_one_letter_code
_entity_poly.pdbx_strand_id
1 'polypeptide(L)' 'MRWPPPPCEPYSLSRFLSGEAIMQNVTLIGIDLGRHSSHIHCQDKFGKAILRKKFPRTKLLAF' A
#
# COMPACT_ATOMS: atom_id res chain seq x y z
N MET A 1 12.04 -11.28 -1.93
CA MET A 1 11.17 -10.73 -2.98
C MET A 1 11.37 -9.22 -3.00
N ARG A 2 11.85 -8.65 -4.11
CA ARG A 2 12.15 -7.20 -4.20
C ARG A 2 10.99 -6.53 -4.92
N TRP A 3 10.23 -5.72 -4.21
CA TRP A 3 9.12 -4.99 -4.80
C TRP A 3 9.61 -4.02 -5.87
N PRO A 4 8.90 -3.90 -7.01
CA PRO A 4 9.25 -2.90 -8.01
C PRO A 4 9.23 -1.49 -7.39
N PRO A 5 10.10 -0.58 -7.85
CA PRO A 5 10.09 0.81 -7.42
C PRO A 5 8.68 1.40 -7.64
N PRO A 6 8.26 2.38 -6.82
CA PRO A 6 6.99 3.06 -7.07
C PRO A 6 6.97 3.60 -8.50
N PRO A 7 5.88 3.41 -9.26
CA PRO A 7 5.77 4.04 -10.57
C PRO A 7 5.91 5.57 -10.41
N CYS A 8 6.56 6.24 -11.38
CA CYS A 8 6.71 7.69 -11.39
C CYS A 8 5.37 8.44 -11.55
N GLU A 9 4.29 7.72 -11.87
CA GLU A 9 2.93 8.23 -11.89
C GLU A 9 2.24 8.03 -10.52
N PRO A 10 1.53 9.04 -10.00
CA PRO A 10 0.53 8.78 -8.98
C PRO A 10 -0.51 7.84 -9.57
N TYR A 11 -0.76 6.70 -8.91
CA TYR A 11 -1.90 5.82 -9.22
C TYR A 11 -3.12 6.71 -9.45
N SER A 12 -3.66 6.67 -10.68
CA SER A 12 -4.36 7.81 -11.28
C SER A 12 -5.38 8.49 -10.36
N LEU A 13 -5.22 9.81 -10.20
CA LEU A 13 -6.18 10.67 -9.49
C LEU A 13 -7.58 10.63 -10.15
N SER A 14 -7.69 10.11 -11.37
CA SER A 14 -8.93 9.99 -12.14
C SER A 14 -9.93 8.96 -11.63
N ARG A 15 -9.57 8.11 -10.66
CA ARG A 15 -10.50 7.10 -10.12
C ARG A 15 -11.27 7.54 -8.87
N PHE A 16 -11.10 8.79 -8.43
CA PHE A 16 -11.72 9.34 -7.21
C PHE A 16 -13.05 10.08 -7.41
N LEU A 17 -13.53 10.27 -8.66
CA LEU A 17 -14.77 11.03 -8.93
C LEU A 17 -15.98 10.19 -9.36
N SER A 18 -15.90 8.86 -9.42
CA SER A 18 -17.09 8.02 -9.47
C SER A 18 -17.39 7.56 -8.04
N GLY A 19 -18.47 8.06 -7.45
CA GLY A 19 -18.94 7.79 -6.09
C GLY A 19 -19.34 6.34 -5.78
N GLU A 20 -18.60 5.36 -6.29
CA GLU A 20 -18.58 4.01 -5.75
C GLU A 20 -17.24 3.80 -5.05
N ALA A 21 -17.28 3.71 -3.72
CA ALA A 21 -16.20 3.10 -2.97
C ALA A 21 -16.15 1.61 -3.33
N ILE A 22 -15.59 1.29 -4.50
CA ILE A 22 -15.32 -0.10 -4.89
C ILE A 22 -14.40 -0.64 -3.81
N MET A 23 -14.93 -1.53 -2.97
CA MET A 23 -14.15 -2.28 -1.98
C MET A 23 -13.04 -3.02 -2.74
N GLN A 24 -11.84 -2.44 -2.75
CA GLN A 24 -10.69 -3.07 -3.38
C GLN A 24 -10.26 -4.19 -2.46
N ASN A 25 -10.65 -5.42 -2.81
CA ASN A 25 -10.28 -6.60 -2.03
C ASN A 25 -8.76 -6.72 -1.96
N VAL A 26 -8.22 -6.47 -0.77
CA VAL A 26 -6.82 -6.74 -0.47
C VAL A 26 -6.69 -8.23 -0.21
N THR A 27 -5.93 -8.91 -1.06
CA THR A 27 -5.67 -10.35 -0.92
C THR A 27 -4.40 -10.61 -0.11
N LEU A 28 -3.42 -9.71 -0.18
CA LEU A 28 -2.15 -9.87 0.52
C LEU A 28 -1.67 -8.56 1.12
N ILE A 29 -1.24 -8.60 2.38
CA ILE A 29 -0.61 -7.50 3.10
C ILE A 29 0.82 -7.92 3.45
N GLY A 30 1.80 -7.18 2.92
CA GLY A 30 3.20 -7.27 3.32
C GLY A 30 3.53 -6.14 4.29
N ILE A 31 4.22 -6.48 5.38
CA ILE A 31 4.74 -5.51 6.35
C ILE A 31 6.25 -5.63 6.39
N ASP A 32 6.95 -4.58 5.96
CA ASP A 32 8.39 -4.51 6.08
C ASP A 32 8.78 -3.66 7.30
N LEU A 33 9.55 -4.25 8.22
CA LEU A 33 10.04 -3.58 9.42
C LEU A 33 11.48 -3.12 9.22
N GLY A 34 11.65 -1.83 8.91
CA GLY A 34 12.96 -1.19 8.92
C GLY A 34 13.36 -0.68 10.30
N ARG A 35 14.62 -0.21 10.43
CA ARG A 35 15.18 0.30 11.69
C ARG A 35 14.35 1.45 12.29
N HIS A 36 13.94 2.40 11.46
CA HIS A 36 13.21 3.61 11.89
C HIS A 36 11.85 3.77 11.21
N SER A 37 11.57 2.98 10.16
CA SER A 37 10.35 3.06 9.37
C SER A 37 9.77 1.70 9.12
N SER A 38 8.45 1.65 9.10
CA SER A 38 7.67 0.50 8.66
C SER A 38 6.99 0.80 7.33
N HIS A 39 6.86 -0.21 6.49
CA HIS A 39 6.18 -0.12 5.21
C HIS A 39 5.05 -1.14 5.17
N ILE A 40 3.85 -0.69 4.80
CA ILE A 40 2.72 -1.56 4.46
C ILE A 40 2.56 -1.57 2.95
N HIS A 41 2.47 -2.78 2.40
CA HIS A 41 2.21 -3.06 1.00
C HIS A 41 0.95 -3.91 0.89
N CYS A 42 -0.05 -3.47 0.13
CA CYS A 42 -1.24 -4.26 -0.15
C CYS A 42 -1.27 -4.64 -1.62
N GLN A 43 -1.60 -5.91 -1.91
CA GLN A 43 -1.85 -6.42 -3.25
C GLN A 43 -3.25 -6.97 -3.40
N ASP A 44 -3.80 -6.85 -4.60
CA ASP A 44 -4.96 -7.62 -5.02
C ASP A 44 -4.58 -9.06 -5.41
N LYS A 45 -5.59 -9.85 -5.79
CA LYS A 45 -5.44 -11.24 -6.23
C LYS A 45 -4.58 -11.42 -7.49
N PHE A 46 -4.34 -10.36 -8.26
CA PHE A 46 -3.52 -10.38 -9.47
C PHE A 46 -2.09 -9.89 -9.21
N GLY A 47 -1.73 -9.60 -7.95
CA GLY A 47 -0.43 -9.05 -7.59
C GLY A 47 -0.29 -7.55 -7.88
N LYS A 48 -1.38 -6.84 -8.18
CA LYS A 48 -1.33 -5.40 -8.38
C LYS A 48 -1.26 -4.70 -7.03
N ALA A 49 -0.30 -3.78 -6.89
CA ALA A 49 -0.19 -2.95 -5.71
C ALA A 49 -1.42 -2.01 -5.58
N ILE A 50 -2.17 -2.18 -4.49
CA ILE A 50 -3.30 -1.33 -4.09
C ILE A 50 -2.83 -0.18 -3.20
N LEU A 51 -1.98 -0.49 -2.21
CA LEU A 51 -1.53 0.47 -1.20
C LEU A 51 -0.04 0.29 -0.94
N ARG A 52 0.66 1.42 -0.83
CA ARG A 52 2.03 1.50 -0.34
C ARG A 52 2.11 2.65 0.64
N LYS A 53 2.29 2.37 1.92
CA LYS A 53 2.36 3.40 2.96
C LYS A 53 3.59 3.21 3.82
N LYS A 54 4.39 4.27 3.92
CA LYS A 54 5.54 4.35 4.82
C LYS A 54 5.16 5.15 6.06
N PHE A 55 5.54 4.70 7.24
CA PHE A 55 5.30 5.40 8.49
C PHE A 55 6.40 5.11 9.52
N PRO A 56 6.54 5.94 10.57
CA PRO A 56 7.51 5.69 11.63
C PRO A 56 7.24 4.37 12.35
N ARG A 57 8.29 3.67 12.76
CA ARG A 57 8.17 2.35 13.44
C ARG A 57 7.29 2.40 14.70
N THR A 58 7.33 3.51 15.43
CA THR A 58 6.55 3.73 16.65
C THR A 58 5.04 3.70 16.40
N LYS A 59 4.58 4.11 15.21
CA LYS A 59 3.15 4.09 14.85
C LYS A 59 2.62 2.68 14.57
N LEU A 60 3.49 1.69 14.31
CA LEU A 60 3.07 0.30 14.13
C LEU A 60 2.81 -0.40 15.47
N LEU A 61 3.58 -0.03 16.50
CA LEU A 61 3.61 -0.72 17.79
C LEU A 61 2.86 0.03 18.89
N ALA A 62 2.39 1.24 18.61
CA ALA A 62 1.55 1.99 19.53
C ALA A 62 0.11 1.43 19.45
N PHE A 63 -0.33 0.84 20.56
CA PHE A 63 -1.72 0.43 20.79
C PHE A 63 -2.48 1.54 21.52
#